data_AF-A0A849QEB1-F1
#
_entry.id   AF-A0A849QEB1-F1
#
_cell.length_a   1.000
_cell.length_b   1.000
_cell.length_c   1.000
_cell.angle_alpha   90.00
_cell.angle_beta   90.00
_cell.angle_gamma   90.00
#
_symmetry.space_group_name_H-M   'P 1'
#
loop_
_entity.id
_entity.type
_entity.pdbx_description
1 polymer ?
#
loop_
_entity_poly.entity_id
_entity_poly.type
_entity_poly.pdbx_seq_one_letter_code
_entity_poly.pdbx_strand_id
1 'polypeptide(L)'
;MKKILIDVPNRKRDIFCLTLLKMYLEKKGHDVKLVDGLKDNFFQLFTYLPDVIVLGQVAEIHGAFLARYAKTLGISVIVLRTEGGCITKNTLVSLCSPRYTKSFDKAIDLEFVWGPKFADIFIEESKIKSEKVKVCGSPRFDIYSKPFSTLILSKKDFIKKYKLDYKKKIVVYASNLAIASLDLKNIKNHKDYLEDYENYWVKIHKRETELREITTRNVFEAAKSLKAKQHLF
;
A
#
# COMPACT_ATOMS: atom_id res chain seq x y z
N MET A 1 3.93 -9.02 -24.38
CA MET A 1 3.96 -9.55 -22.99
C MET A 1 4.75 -8.58 -22.12
N LYS A 2 4.30 -8.33 -20.89
CA LYS A 2 4.96 -7.44 -19.92
C LYS A 2 5.17 -8.18 -18.61
N LYS A 3 6.28 -7.95 -17.92
CA LYS A 3 6.57 -8.44 -16.57
C LYS A 3 6.08 -7.43 -15.54
N ILE A 4 5.14 -7.85 -14.70
CA ILE A 4 4.48 -7.01 -13.71
C ILE A 4 4.77 -7.55 -12.32
N LEU A 5 5.27 -6.71 -11.44
CA LEU A 5 5.53 -7.04 -10.05
C LEU A 5 4.58 -6.27 -9.14
N ILE A 6 3.76 -6.97 -8.37
CA ILE A 6 2.73 -6.37 -7.52
C ILE A 6 3.12 -6.55 -6.06
N ASP A 7 3.33 -5.44 -5.37
CA ASP A 7 3.55 -5.40 -3.92
C ASP A 7 2.27 -5.82 -3.18
N VAL A 8 2.42 -6.64 -2.15
CA VAL A 8 1.37 -7.07 -1.23
C VAL A 8 1.69 -6.47 0.14
N PRO A 9 1.26 -5.23 0.45
CA PRO A 9 1.67 -4.54 1.68
C PRO A 9 1.18 -5.24 2.94
N ASN A 10 0.02 -5.88 2.87
CA ASN A 10 -0.52 -6.68 3.95
C ASN A 10 -1.13 -7.97 3.40
N ARG A 11 -0.43 -9.09 3.59
CA ARG A 11 -0.89 -10.39 3.09
C ARG A 11 -2.26 -10.81 3.59
N LYS A 12 -2.62 -10.52 4.85
CA LYS A 12 -3.94 -10.93 5.39
C LYS A 12 -5.09 -10.16 4.76
N ARG A 13 -4.86 -8.90 4.40
CA ARG A 13 -5.89 -7.97 3.93
C ARG A 13 -5.96 -7.89 2.40
N ASP A 14 -4.80 -7.87 1.75
CA ASP A 14 -4.67 -7.43 0.36
C ASP A 14 -4.46 -8.59 -0.62
N ILE A 15 -4.07 -9.77 -0.14
CA ILE A 15 -3.71 -10.89 -1.03
C ILE A 15 -4.85 -11.27 -1.97
N PHE A 16 -6.10 -11.22 -1.50
CA PHE A 16 -7.24 -11.67 -2.27
C PHE A 16 -7.48 -10.78 -3.49
N CYS A 17 -7.62 -9.46 -3.29
CA CYS A 17 -7.89 -8.54 -4.38
C CYS A 17 -6.71 -8.45 -5.37
N LEU A 18 -5.48 -8.52 -4.87
CA LEU A 18 -4.28 -8.53 -5.73
C LEU A 18 -4.15 -9.84 -6.50
N THR A 19 -4.65 -10.95 -5.97
CA THR A 19 -4.75 -12.23 -6.71
C THR A 19 -5.75 -12.11 -7.86
N LEU A 20 -6.91 -11.48 -7.65
CA LEU A 20 -7.86 -11.23 -8.74
C LEU A 20 -7.25 -10.37 -9.84
N LEU A 21 -6.52 -9.31 -9.46
CA LEU A 21 -5.80 -8.47 -10.41
C LEU A 21 -4.74 -9.26 -11.18
N LYS A 22 -3.94 -10.08 -10.49
CA LYS A 22 -2.95 -10.98 -11.09
C LYS A 22 -3.62 -11.88 -12.14
N MET A 23 -4.68 -12.60 -11.76
CA MET A 23 -5.40 -13.49 -12.68
C MET A 23 -5.93 -12.75 -13.91
N TYR A 24 -6.47 -11.55 -13.72
CA TYR A 24 -6.96 -10.72 -14.83
C TYR A 24 -5.82 -10.32 -15.79
N LEU A 25 -4.69 -9.87 -15.26
CA LEU A 25 -3.52 -9.47 -16.05
C LEU A 25 -2.83 -10.66 -16.73
N GLU A 26 -2.73 -11.82 -16.07
CA GLU A 26 -2.21 -13.05 -16.67
C GLU A 26 -3.09 -13.52 -17.83
N LYS A 27 -4.42 -13.43 -17.69
CA LYS A 27 -5.37 -13.69 -18.79
C LYS A 27 -5.19 -12.74 -19.98
N LYS A 28 -4.61 -11.55 -19.76
CA LYS A 28 -4.24 -10.59 -20.81
C LYS A 28 -2.85 -10.86 -21.42
N GLY A 29 -2.17 -11.93 -21.03
CA GLY A 29 -0.87 -12.34 -21.58
C GLY A 29 0.33 -11.61 -20.95
N HIS A 30 0.22 -11.23 -19.69
CA HIS A 30 1.32 -10.67 -18.90
C HIS A 30 1.91 -11.71 -17.94
N ASP A 31 3.20 -11.57 -17.62
CA ASP A 31 3.86 -12.34 -16.55
C ASP A 31 3.74 -11.54 -15.26
N VAL A 32 3.01 -12.06 -14.27
CA VAL A 32 2.63 -11.30 -13.08
C VAL A 32 3.07 -12.01 -11.82
N LYS A 33 3.82 -11.34 -10.95
CA LYS A 33 4.25 -11.86 -9.65
C LYS A 33 3.66 -11.02 -8.52
N LEU A 34 3.15 -11.68 -7.49
CA LEU A 34 2.85 -11.04 -6.20
C LEU A 34 4.07 -11.20 -5.30
N VAL A 35 4.45 -10.14 -4.60
CA VAL A 35 5.59 -10.14 -3.68
C VAL A 35 5.20 -9.48 -2.37
N ASP A 36 5.59 -10.12 -1.26
CA ASP A 36 5.36 -9.60 0.08
C ASP A 36 6.46 -8.59 0.41
N GLY A 37 6.08 -7.38 0.83
CA GLY A 37 7.02 -6.34 1.26
C GLY A 37 8.06 -5.95 0.21
N LEU A 38 7.65 -5.55 -1.00
CA LEU A 38 8.59 -5.10 -2.04
C LEU A 38 9.45 -3.91 -1.58
N LYS A 39 8.90 -3.09 -0.67
CA LYS A 39 9.59 -1.95 -0.05
C LYS A 39 10.79 -2.39 0.81
N ASP A 40 10.68 -3.55 1.45
CA ASP A 40 11.73 -4.10 2.33
C ASP A 40 12.71 -4.99 1.57
N ASN A 41 12.34 -5.43 0.37
CA ASN A 41 13.16 -6.30 -0.47
C ASN A 41 13.18 -5.84 -1.94
N PHE A 42 13.67 -4.63 -2.17
CA PHE A 42 13.76 -4.02 -3.51
C PHE A 42 14.75 -4.74 -4.44
N PHE A 43 15.61 -5.64 -3.92
CA PHE A 43 16.49 -6.47 -4.76
C PHE A 43 15.73 -7.34 -5.76
N GLN A 44 14.45 -7.62 -5.47
CA GLN A 44 13.56 -8.30 -6.39
C GLN A 44 13.39 -7.59 -7.74
N LEU A 45 13.64 -6.28 -7.80
CA LEU A 45 13.66 -5.54 -9.07
C LEU A 45 14.78 -6.05 -10.00
N PHE A 46 15.93 -6.45 -9.47
CA PHE A 46 17.06 -6.94 -10.28
C PHE A 46 16.95 -8.39 -10.68
N THR A 47 16.32 -9.21 -9.83
CA THR A 47 16.15 -10.63 -10.14
C THR A 47 15.02 -10.85 -11.13
N TYR A 48 13.94 -10.07 -11.01
CA TYR A 48 12.78 -10.23 -11.87
C TYR A 48 12.81 -9.35 -13.12
N LEU A 49 13.47 -8.19 -13.06
CA LEU A 49 13.51 -7.18 -14.12
C LEU A 49 12.11 -6.83 -14.66
N PRO A 50 11.20 -6.33 -13.80
CA PRO A 50 9.84 -6.01 -14.23
C PRO A 50 9.82 -4.82 -15.20
N ASP A 51 8.87 -4.84 -16.13
CA ASP A 51 8.49 -3.65 -16.92
C ASP A 51 7.66 -2.67 -16.06
N VAL A 52 6.88 -3.20 -15.11
CA VAL A 52 5.92 -2.46 -14.31
C VAL A 52 5.97 -2.93 -12.85
N ILE A 53 5.94 -1.99 -11.91
CA ILE A 53 5.64 -2.26 -10.50
C ILE A 53 4.28 -1.67 -10.12
N VAL A 54 3.53 -2.39 -9.29
CA VAL A 54 2.28 -1.94 -8.69
C VAL A 54 2.46 -1.84 -7.18
N LEU A 55 2.34 -0.63 -6.64
CA LEU A 55 2.54 -0.32 -5.22
C LEU A 55 1.22 0.02 -4.54
N GLY A 56 1.09 -0.30 -3.25
CA GLY A 56 -0.10 0.08 -2.47
C GLY A 56 -0.22 1.58 -2.17
N GLN A 57 0.93 2.24 -1.97
CA GLN A 57 1.05 3.69 -1.78
C GLN A 57 2.51 4.13 -1.89
N VAL A 58 2.74 5.40 -2.22
CA VAL A 58 4.08 6.03 -2.24
C VAL A 58 4.19 7.28 -1.35
N ALA A 59 3.20 7.47 -0.48
CA ALA A 59 3.16 8.59 0.46
C ALA A 59 4.22 8.50 1.57
N GLU A 60 4.72 7.30 1.82
CA GLU A 60 5.77 7.02 2.82
C GLU A 60 7.16 6.98 2.18
N ILE A 61 8.19 7.23 2.99
CA ILE A 61 9.59 7.33 2.53
C ILE A 61 10.05 6.12 1.71
N HIS A 62 9.68 4.90 2.12
CA HIS A 62 10.08 3.67 1.45
C HIS A 62 9.39 3.49 0.10
N GLY A 63 8.08 3.73 0.04
CA GLY A 63 7.33 3.71 -1.23
C GLY A 63 7.82 4.80 -2.19
N ALA A 64 8.09 6.00 -1.69
CA ALA A 64 8.65 7.11 -2.45
C ALA A 64 10.05 6.80 -3.00
N PHE A 65 10.91 6.20 -2.18
CA PHE A 65 12.24 5.76 -2.58
C PHE A 65 12.15 4.69 -3.68
N LEU A 66 11.41 3.62 -3.43
CA LEU A 66 11.23 2.52 -4.37
C LEU A 66 10.68 2.99 -5.71
N ALA A 67 9.65 3.84 -5.71
CA ALA A 67 9.08 4.42 -6.92
C ALA A 67 10.13 5.21 -7.72
N ARG A 68 10.84 6.15 -7.10
CA ARG A 68 11.90 6.92 -7.78
C ARG A 68 13.01 6.01 -8.30
N TYR A 69 13.40 5.02 -7.51
CA TYR A 69 14.44 4.07 -7.89
C TYR A 69 14.02 3.27 -9.12
N ALA A 70 12.81 2.71 -9.12
CA ALA A 70 12.24 2.01 -10.27
C ALA A 70 12.22 2.90 -11.53
N LYS A 71 11.85 4.19 -11.40
CA LYS A 71 11.93 5.15 -12.52
C LYS A 71 13.35 5.31 -13.08
N THR A 72 14.39 5.30 -12.24
CA THR A 72 15.78 5.37 -12.73
C THR A 72 16.22 4.14 -13.53
N LEU A 73 15.52 3.02 -13.34
CA LEU A 73 15.73 1.76 -14.06
C LEU A 73 14.83 1.65 -15.31
N GLY A 74 14.04 2.67 -15.63
CA GLY A 74 13.09 2.65 -16.75
C GLY A 74 11.83 1.80 -16.49
N ILE A 75 11.58 1.44 -15.23
CA ILE A 75 10.41 0.64 -14.82
C ILE A 75 9.22 1.59 -14.62
N SER A 76 8.06 1.22 -15.15
CA SER A 76 6.82 1.98 -14.93
C SER A 76 6.29 1.76 -13.52
N VAL A 77 5.82 2.82 -12.88
CA VAL A 77 5.31 2.79 -11.50
C VAL A 77 3.82 3.10 -11.51
N ILE A 78 3.03 2.10 -11.10
CA ILE A 78 1.60 2.22 -10.89
C ILE A 78 1.32 2.16 -9.38
N VAL A 79 0.42 3.00 -8.89
CA VAL A 79 -0.07 2.92 -7.52
C VAL A 79 -1.52 2.46 -7.54
N LEU A 80 -1.79 1.35 -6.87
CA LEU A 80 -3.12 0.81 -6.65
C LEU A 80 -3.40 0.75 -5.16
N ARG A 81 -4.23 1.69 -4.68
CA ARG A 81 -4.55 1.79 -3.26
C ARG A 81 -5.45 0.63 -2.82
N THR A 82 -4.87 -0.36 -2.16
CA THR A 82 -5.61 -1.39 -1.41
C THR A 82 -6.09 -0.88 -0.06
N GLU A 83 -5.40 0.11 0.49
CA GLU A 83 -5.73 0.80 1.74
C GLU A 83 -6.01 2.29 1.52
N GLY A 84 -6.82 2.81 2.43
CA GLY A 84 -7.26 4.18 2.47
C GLY A 84 -8.30 4.33 3.58
N GLY A 85 -8.33 5.50 4.17
CA GLY A 85 -9.27 5.87 5.21
C GLY A 85 -9.31 7.37 5.19
N CYS A 86 -10.36 7.94 4.62
CA CYS A 86 -10.43 9.37 4.39
C CYS A 86 -11.67 9.89 5.09
N ILE A 87 -11.52 10.12 6.40
CA ILE A 87 -12.57 10.73 7.22
C ILE A 87 -12.55 12.26 7.03
N THR A 88 -11.36 12.84 6.76
CA THR A 88 -11.19 14.31 6.65
C THR A 88 -10.23 14.73 5.53
N LYS A 89 -10.31 16.00 5.10
CA LYS A 89 -9.33 16.61 4.16
C LYS A 89 -7.91 16.55 4.74
N ASN A 90 -7.73 16.74 6.05
CA ASN A 90 -6.41 16.72 6.68
C ASN A 90 -5.74 15.33 6.62
N THR A 91 -6.51 14.26 6.86
CA THR A 91 -6.00 12.89 6.70
C THR A 91 -5.59 12.63 5.26
N LEU A 92 -6.38 13.10 4.30
CA LEU A 92 -6.06 13.03 2.88
C LEU A 92 -4.77 13.80 2.56
N VAL A 93 -4.64 15.04 3.01
CA VAL A 93 -3.42 15.84 2.84
C VAL A 93 -2.21 15.07 3.36
N SER A 94 -2.28 14.43 4.53
CA SER A 94 -1.13 13.64 5.03
C SER A 94 -0.74 12.45 4.14
N LEU A 95 -1.72 11.85 3.45
CA LEU A 95 -1.52 10.70 2.56
C LEU A 95 -1.15 11.11 1.12
N CYS A 96 -1.37 12.37 0.77
CA CYS A 96 -1.18 12.92 -0.58
C CYS A 96 -0.04 13.93 -0.64
N SER A 97 0.42 14.42 0.52
CA SER A 97 1.42 15.46 0.60
C SER A 97 2.77 14.94 0.11
N PRO A 98 3.50 15.71 -0.71
CA PRO A 98 4.81 15.37 -1.26
C PRO A 98 5.94 15.29 -0.21
N ARG A 99 5.62 15.02 1.07
CA ARG A 99 6.56 14.98 2.20
C ARG A 99 7.86 14.25 1.86
N TYR A 100 7.77 13.14 1.12
CA TYR A 100 8.93 12.34 0.72
C TYR A 100 9.15 12.27 -0.81
N THR A 101 8.11 12.52 -1.60
CA THR A 101 8.19 12.65 -3.05
C THR A 101 8.11 14.12 -3.42
N LYS A 102 9.27 14.80 -3.50
CA LYS A 102 9.37 16.19 -4.00
C LYS A 102 8.62 16.44 -5.32
N SER A 103 8.30 15.38 -6.07
CA SER A 103 7.38 15.41 -7.21
C SER A 103 6.71 14.03 -7.41
N PHE A 104 5.46 13.88 -6.96
CA PHE A 104 4.63 12.70 -7.28
C PHE A 104 4.59 12.43 -8.80
N ASP A 105 4.45 13.51 -9.59
CA ASP A 105 4.39 13.44 -11.05
C ASP A 105 5.60 12.75 -11.71
N LYS A 106 6.80 12.83 -11.10
CA LYS A 106 7.99 12.16 -11.66
C LYS A 106 8.15 10.72 -11.18
N ALA A 107 7.52 10.38 -10.05
CA ALA A 107 7.67 9.07 -9.41
C ALA A 107 6.60 8.07 -9.84
N ILE A 108 5.47 8.55 -10.35
CA ILE A 108 4.28 7.74 -10.67
C ILE A 108 3.86 7.99 -12.11
N ASP A 109 3.57 6.89 -12.82
CA ASP A 109 2.99 6.93 -14.17
C ASP A 109 1.46 6.86 -14.11
N LEU A 110 0.91 6.14 -13.14
CA LEU A 110 -0.55 6.00 -12.95
C LEU A 110 -0.91 5.80 -11.47
N GLU A 111 -1.89 6.55 -10.98
CA GLU A 111 -2.47 6.43 -9.64
C GLU A 111 -3.94 6.03 -9.74
N PHE A 112 -4.31 4.94 -9.08
CA PHE A 112 -5.69 4.49 -8.96
C PHE A 112 -6.29 4.87 -7.61
N VAL A 113 -7.37 5.64 -7.63
CA VAL A 113 -8.08 6.16 -6.46
C VAL A 113 -9.53 5.67 -6.40
N TRP A 114 -10.11 5.73 -5.21
CA TRP A 114 -11.37 5.06 -4.92
C TRP A 114 -12.63 5.80 -5.39
N GLY A 115 -12.54 7.11 -5.62
CA GLY A 115 -13.68 7.92 -5.98
C GLY A 115 -13.28 9.31 -6.48
N PRO A 116 -14.20 10.04 -7.15
CA PRO A 116 -13.93 11.34 -7.74
C PRO A 116 -13.46 12.36 -6.69
N LYS A 117 -14.14 12.45 -5.54
CA LYS A 117 -13.75 13.36 -4.45
C LYS A 117 -12.32 13.10 -3.93
N PHE A 118 -11.88 11.83 -3.92
CA PHE A 118 -10.51 11.51 -3.55
C PHE A 118 -9.55 11.89 -4.67
N ALA A 119 -9.91 11.68 -5.94
CA ALA A 119 -9.10 12.14 -7.07
C ALA A 119 -8.84 13.64 -7.02
N ASP A 120 -9.88 14.45 -6.78
CA ASP A 120 -9.78 15.91 -6.73
C ASP A 120 -8.79 16.36 -5.65
N ILE A 121 -8.94 15.83 -4.43
CA ILE A 121 -8.05 16.14 -3.30
C ILE A 121 -6.63 15.61 -3.57
N PHE A 122 -6.50 14.42 -4.13
CA PHE A 122 -5.19 13.85 -4.45
C PHE A 122 -4.44 14.72 -5.47
N ILE A 123 -5.11 15.17 -6.53
CA ILE A 123 -4.55 16.07 -7.55
C ILE A 123 -4.17 17.41 -6.93
N GLU A 124 -5.06 18.01 -6.15
CA GLU A 124 -4.84 19.29 -5.46
C GLU A 124 -3.61 19.25 -4.55
N GLU A 125 -3.49 18.21 -3.73
CA GLU A 125 -2.47 18.13 -2.66
C GLU A 125 -1.13 17.57 -3.16
N SER A 126 -1.15 16.55 -4.03
CA SER A 126 0.09 15.92 -4.54
C SER A 126 0.72 16.69 -5.70
N LYS A 127 -0.05 17.58 -6.35
CA LYS A 127 0.31 18.25 -7.60
C LYS A 127 0.66 17.30 -8.74
N ILE A 128 0.19 16.04 -8.68
CA ILE A 128 0.27 15.12 -9.81
C ILE A 128 -0.62 15.62 -10.95
N LYS A 129 -0.24 15.36 -12.19
CA LYS A 129 -1.09 15.70 -13.33
C LYS A 129 -2.35 14.84 -13.34
N SER A 130 -3.50 15.45 -13.65
CA SER A 130 -4.81 14.81 -13.55
C SER A 130 -4.97 13.61 -14.49
N GLU A 131 -4.32 13.61 -15.65
CA GLU A 131 -4.37 12.49 -16.60
C GLU A 131 -3.76 11.19 -16.05
N LYS A 132 -2.88 11.30 -15.04
CA LYS A 132 -2.25 10.17 -14.33
C LYS A 132 -3.10 9.64 -13.19
N VAL A 133 -4.22 10.29 -12.84
CA VAL A 133 -5.10 9.83 -11.77
C VAL A 133 -6.35 9.21 -12.37
N LYS A 134 -6.69 7.99 -11.95
CA LYS A 134 -7.86 7.24 -12.43
C LYS A 134 -8.72 6.80 -11.27
N VAL A 135 -10.02 7.08 -11.35
CA VAL A 135 -11.01 6.57 -10.40
C VAL A 135 -11.38 5.14 -10.79
N CYS A 136 -11.18 4.18 -9.89
CA CYS A 136 -11.51 2.77 -10.14
C CYS A 136 -12.26 2.08 -8.99
N GLY A 137 -12.57 2.80 -7.90
CA GLY A 137 -13.06 2.15 -6.68
C GLY A 137 -11.95 1.50 -5.87
N SER A 138 -12.31 0.78 -4.80
CA SER A 138 -11.34 -0.02 -4.05
C SER A 138 -11.36 -1.46 -4.56
N PRO A 139 -10.21 -2.02 -4.99
CA PRO A 139 -10.15 -3.40 -5.50
C PRO A 139 -10.53 -4.44 -4.43
N ARG A 140 -10.56 -4.04 -3.14
CA ARG A 140 -11.05 -4.90 -2.05
C ARG A 140 -12.55 -5.20 -2.17
N PHE A 141 -13.32 -4.42 -2.92
CA PHE A 141 -14.74 -4.69 -3.13
C PHE A 141 -15.02 -5.64 -4.29
N ASP A 142 -14.03 -5.95 -5.12
CA ASP A 142 -14.20 -6.83 -6.30
C ASP A 142 -14.70 -8.22 -5.90
N ILE A 143 -14.33 -8.71 -4.71
CA ILE A 143 -14.80 -9.99 -4.17
C ILE A 143 -16.32 -10.05 -4.01
N TYR A 144 -17.00 -8.93 -3.80
CA TYR A 144 -18.45 -8.91 -3.64
C TYR A 144 -19.20 -8.90 -4.97
N SER A 145 -18.49 -8.76 -6.10
CA SER A 145 -19.07 -8.82 -7.44
C SER A 145 -19.13 -10.26 -7.96
N LYS A 146 -20.05 -10.55 -8.90
CA LYS A 146 -20.04 -11.84 -9.60
C LYS A 146 -18.86 -11.90 -10.58
N PRO A 147 -18.20 -13.06 -10.75
CA PRO A 147 -18.53 -14.36 -10.14
C PRO A 147 -17.90 -14.59 -8.74
N PHE A 148 -17.04 -13.69 -8.28
CA PHE A 148 -16.20 -13.87 -7.08
C PHE A 148 -16.97 -13.90 -5.77
N SER A 149 -18.18 -13.34 -5.72
CA SER A 149 -19.04 -13.35 -4.52
C SER A 149 -19.41 -14.75 -4.05
N THR A 150 -19.28 -15.75 -4.93
CA THR A 150 -19.44 -17.18 -4.59
C THR A 150 -18.32 -17.73 -3.69
N LEU A 151 -17.17 -17.04 -3.61
CA LEU A 151 -16.05 -17.39 -2.74
C LEU A 151 -16.28 -16.95 -1.28
N ILE A 152 -17.28 -16.10 -1.05
CA ILE A 152 -17.69 -15.67 0.29
C ILE A 152 -18.75 -16.64 0.80
N LEU A 153 -18.69 -16.95 2.10
CA LEU A 153 -19.72 -17.77 2.76
C LEU A 153 -21.11 -17.16 2.55
N SER A 154 -22.05 -17.98 2.10
CA SER A 154 -23.45 -17.58 2.10
C SER A 154 -23.91 -17.33 3.54
N LYS A 155 -24.97 -16.52 3.72
CA LYS A 155 -25.56 -16.31 5.05
C LYS A 155 -25.95 -17.63 5.73
N LYS A 156 -26.49 -18.58 4.95
CA LYS A 156 -26.88 -19.92 5.43
C LYS A 156 -25.66 -20.69 5.95
N ASP A 157 -24.58 -20.70 5.18
CA ASP A 157 -23.36 -21.41 5.54
C ASP A 157 -22.62 -20.74 6.71
N PHE A 158 -22.63 -19.41 6.77
CA PHE A 158 -22.12 -18.65 7.91
C PHE A 158 -22.86 -19.00 9.20
N ILE A 159 -24.20 -18.99 9.17
CA ILE A 159 -25.04 -19.36 10.33
C ILE A 159 -24.76 -20.79 10.77
N LYS A 160 -24.70 -21.74 9.83
CA LYS A 160 -24.41 -23.15 10.11
C LYS A 160 -23.01 -23.31 10.72
N LYS A 161 -21.99 -22.67 10.14
CA LYS A 161 -20.59 -22.75 10.58
C LYS A 161 -20.41 -22.29 12.02
N TYR A 162 -21.05 -21.18 12.40
CA TYR A 162 -20.91 -20.59 13.73
C TYR A 162 -22.05 -20.96 14.68
N LYS A 163 -22.91 -21.93 14.31
CA LYS A 163 -24.05 -22.42 15.10
C LYS A 163 -24.96 -21.28 15.61
N LEU A 164 -25.19 -20.28 14.77
CA LEU A 164 -26.03 -19.13 15.10
C LEU A 164 -27.52 -19.47 14.91
N ASP A 165 -28.38 -18.74 15.62
CA ASP A 165 -29.83 -18.85 15.43
C ASP A 165 -30.27 -17.98 14.26
N TYR A 166 -30.76 -18.61 13.18
CA TYR A 166 -31.21 -17.92 11.97
C TYR A 166 -32.43 -17.02 12.18
N LYS A 167 -33.17 -17.20 13.29
CA LYS A 167 -34.33 -16.38 13.65
C LYS A 167 -33.94 -15.08 14.33
N LYS A 168 -32.70 -14.96 14.83
CA LYS A 168 -32.22 -13.77 15.54
C LYS A 168 -31.54 -12.79 14.59
N LYS A 169 -31.62 -11.50 14.92
CA LYS A 169 -30.79 -10.47 14.27
C LYS A 169 -29.33 -10.73 14.65
N ILE A 170 -28.45 -10.73 13.65
CA ILE A 170 -27.01 -10.90 13.85
C ILE A 170 -26.37 -9.51 13.82
N VAL A 171 -25.66 -9.16 14.88
CA VAL A 171 -24.86 -7.93 14.96
C VAL A 171 -23.39 -8.33 14.90
N VAL A 172 -22.66 -7.77 13.94
CA VAL A 172 -21.21 -7.94 13.85
C VAL A 172 -20.56 -6.71 14.44
N TYR A 173 -19.70 -6.91 15.43
CA TYR A 173 -18.89 -5.86 16.03
C TYR A 173 -17.41 -6.14 15.72
N ALA A 174 -16.75 -5.19 15.06
CA ALA A 174 -15.33 -5.23 14.76
C ALA A 174 -14.71 -3.90 15.16
N SER A 175 -13.65 -3.95 15.98
CA SER A 175 -12.94 -2.78 16.46
C SER A 175 -11.44 -2.94 16.21
N ASN A 176 -10.79 -1.84 15.85
CA ASN A 176 -9.34 -1.73 15.74
C ASN A 176 -8.68 -1.28 17.05
N LEU A 177 -9.45 -1.11 18.14
CA LEU A 177 -8.90 -0.77 19.44
C LEU A 177 -8.09 -1.96 19.96
N ALA A 178 -6.76 -1.85 19.87
CA ALA A 178 -5.82 -2.76 20.54
C ALA A 178 -6.05 -2.86 22.07
N ILE A 179 -6.86 -1.96 22.62
CA ILE A 179 -7.22 -1.86 24.04
C ILE A 179 -8.32 -2.87 24.44
N ALA A 180 -9.04 -3.47 23.49
CA ALA A 180 -10.11 -4.42 23.84
C ALA A 180 -9.62 -5.67 24.61
N SER A 181 -8.32 -6.00 24.50
CA SER A 181 -7.66 -7.06 25.27
C SER A 181 -6.92 -6.57 26.52
N LEU A 182 -6.85 -5.26 26.77
CA LEU A 182 -6.27 -4.72 28.00
C LEU A 182 -7.31 -4.83 29.11
N ASP A 183 -7.12 -5.80 30.01
CA ASP A 183 -7.84 -5.87 31.28
C ASP A 183 -7.71 -4.51 31.99
N LEU A 184 -8.83 -3.92 32.40
CA LEU A 184 -8.87 -2.66 33.16
C LEU A 184 -7.97 -2.73 34.41
N LYS A 185 -7.72 -3.93 34.95
CA LYS A 185 -6.78 -4.15 36.07
C LYS A 185 -5.31 -3.93 35.69
N ASN A 186 -4.93 -4.18 34.44
CA ASN A 186 -3.55 -4.02 33.95
C ASN A 186 -3.30 -2.62 33.34
N ILE A 187 -4.34 -1.81 33.13
CA ILE A 187 -4.20 -0.45 32.58
C ILE A 187 -3.32 0.45 33.47
N LYS A 188 -3.31 0.23 34.80
CA LYS A 188 -2.46 0.96 35.75
C LYS A 188 -0.96 0.64 35.60
N ASN A 189 -0.62 -0.56 35.16
CA ASN A 189 0.76 -1.01 34.92
C ASN A 189 1.27 -0.59 33.53
N HIS A 190 0.40 -0.03 32.70
CA HIS A 190 0.70 0.48 31.37
C HIS A 190 0.62 2.01 31.32
N LYS A 191 0.92 2.70 32.44
CA LYS A 191 0.99 4.17 32.49
C LYS A 191 1.90 4.75 31.39
N ASP A 192 2.99 4.05 31.06
CA ASP A 192 3.91 4.42 29.98
C ASP A 192 3.24 4.48 28.59
N TYR A 193 2.16 3.72 28.38
CA TYR A 193 1.38 3.75 27.14
C TYR A 193 0.27 4.83 27.15
N LEU A 194 -0.03 5.44 28.29
CA LEU A 194 -1.09 6.44 28.41
C LEU A 194 -0.55 7.87 28.52
N GLU A 195 0.64 8.06 29.07
CA GLU A 195 1.16 9.41 29.35
C GLU A 195 2.08 9.98 28.26
N ASP A 196 2.62 9.18 27.31
CA ASP A 196 3.46 9.78 26.26
C ASP A 196 3.58 9.01 24.94
N TYR A 197 2.48 8.38 24.51
CA TYR A 197 2.43 7.58 23.29
C TYR A 197 2.88 8.37 22.06
N GLU A 198 2.51 9.64 21.97
CA GLU A 198 2.85 10.51 20.84
C GLU A 198 4.35 10.79 20.78
N ASN A 199 5.01 11.12 21.90
CA ASN A 199 6.45 11.37 21.93
C ASN A 199 7.28 10.11 21.69
N TYR A 200 6.85 8.95 22.20
CA TYR A 200 7.54 7.69 21.93
C TYR A 200 7.49 7.31 20.45
N TRP A 201 6.31 7.40 19.82
CA TRP A 201 6.17 7.19 18.37
C TRP A 201 6.94 8.22 17.56
N VAL A 202 6.93 9.50 17.95
CA VAL A 202 7.74 10.54 17.31
C VAL A 202 9.23 10.23 17.42
N LYS A 203 9.72 9.75 18.56
CA LYS A 203 11.14 9.38 18.76
C LYS A 203 11.55 8.18 17.91
N ILE A 204 10.74 7.12 17.90
CA ILE A 204 10.97 5.96 17.01
C ILE A 204 10.95 6.42 15.56
N HIS A 205 9.94 7.19 15.17
CA HIS A 205 9.78 7.65 13.78
C HIS A 205 10.94 8.53 13.32
N LYS A 206 11.46 9.42 14.19
CA LYS A 206 12.66 10.23 13.91
C LYS A 206 13.89 9.35 13.69
N ARG A 207 14.19 8.44 14.62
CA ARG A 207 15.35 7.54 14.51
C ARG A 207 15.29 6.67 13.26
N GLU A 208 14.11 6.10 13.00
CA GLU A 208 13.86 5.33 11.79
C GLU A 208 14.06 6.19 10.53
N THR A 209 13.59 7.44 10.52
CA THR A 209 13.76 8.35 9.39
C THR A 209 15.25 8.67 9.14
N GLU A 210 16.04 8.94 10.18
CA GLU A 210 17.48 9.21 10.06
C GLU A 210 18.25 8.02 9.50
N LEU A 211 18.03 6.82 10.03
CA LEU A 211 18.65 5.59 9.52
C LEU A 211 18.28 5.33 8.05
N ARG A 212 17.05 5.67 7.66
CA ARG A 212 16.55 5.54 6.28
C ARG A 212 17.19 6.55 5.33
N GLU A 213 17.42 7.79 5.76
CA GLU A 213 18.11 8.80 4.94
C GLU A 213 19.56 8.40 4.66
N ILE A 214 20.26 7.87 5.65
CA ILE A 214 21.63 7.35 5.51
C ILE A 214 21.65 6.21 4.49
N THR A 215 20.76 5.22 4.67
CA THR A 215 20.67 4.06 3.78
C THR A 215 20.34 4.48 2.35
N THR A 216 19.36 5.36 2.18
CA THR A 216 18.96 5.92 0.88
C THR A 216 20.13 6.58 0.17
N ARG A 217 20.88 7.43 0.88
CA ARG A 217 22.05 8.14 0.33
C ARG A 217 23.12 7.15 -0.16
N ASN A 218 23.43 6.14 0.65
CA ASN A 218 24.44 5.13 0.31
C ASN A 218 24.04 4.33 -0.94
N VAL A 219 22.75 3.97 -1.06
CA VAL A 219 22.24 3.25 -2.24
C VAL A 219 22.31 4.11 -3.50
N PHE A 220 21.97 5.40 -3.41
CA PHE A 220 22.06 6.33 -4.55
C PHE A 220 23.50 6.51 -5.03
N GLU A 221 24.46 6.68 -4.11
CA GLU A 221 25.88 6.80 -4.47
C GLU A 221 26.42 5.51 -5.09
N ALA A 222 26.04 4.34 -4.55
CA ALA A 222 26.37 3.06 -5.15
C ALA A 222 25.80 2.93 -6.58
N ALA A 223 24.53 3.27 -6.79
CA ALA A 223 23.88 3.20 -8.10
C ALA A 223 24.53 4.13 -9.13
N LYS A 224 24.90 5.36 -8.74
CA LYS A 224 25.65 6.29 -9.60
C LYS A 224 27.01 5.72 -10.01
N SER A 225 27.74 5.13 -9.06
CA SER A 225 29.06 4.53 -9.32
C SER A 225 28.98 3.37 -10.33
N LEU A 226 27.93 2.56 -10.26
CA LEU A 226 27.70 1.45 -11.20
C LEU A 226 27.38 1.97 -12.60
N LYS A 227 26.57 3.03 -12.70
CA LYS A 227 26.22 3.64 -13.99
C LYS A 227 27.42 4.31 -14.67
N ALA A 228 28.30 4.95 -13.89
CA ALA A 228 29.54 5.52 -14.41
C ALA A 228 30.47 4.45 -15.00
N LYS A 229 30.53 3.26 -14.38
CA LYS A 229 31.32 2.13 -14.89
C LYS A 229 30.77 1.50 -16.17
N GLN A 230 29.46 1.57 -16.41
CA GLN A 230 28.85 1.05 -17.65
C GLN A 230 29.15 1.89 -18.90
N HIS A 231 29.68 3.11 -18.75
CA HIS A 231 30.10 3.96 -19.87
C HIS A 231 31.61 3.90 -20.16
N LEU A 232 32.35 3.08 -19.40
CA LEU A 232 33.80 2.86 -19.56
C LEU A 232 34.14 1.53 -20.27
N PHE A 233 33.11 0.78 -20.68
CA PHE A 233 33.20 -0.44 -21.50
C PHE A 233 32.28 -0.28 -22.71
#